data_AF-A0A1B8P424-F1
#
_entry.id   AF-A0A1B8P424-F1
#
_cell.length_a   1.000
_cell.length_b   1.000
_cell.length_c   1.000
_cell.angle_alpha   90.00
_cell.angle_beta   90.00
_cell.angle_gamma   90.00
#
_symmetry.space_group_name_H-M   'P 1'
#
loop_
_entity.id
_entity.type
_entity.pdbx_description
1 polymer ?
#
loop_
_entity_poly.entity_id
_entity_poly.type
_entity_poly.pdbx_seq_one_letter_code
_entity_poly.pdbx_strand_id
1 'polypeptide(L)'
;MATIAAKLGLSQKIEPPEIDDRCAQWLNLFGAASRGRPYTNGQPLALPPLDVLDLAYRLSFPARPEEALEVIGEMDNEWLEWARKQSK
;
A
#
# COMPACT_ATOMS: atom_id res chain seq x y z
N MET A 1 10.65 13.08 33.08
CA MET A 1 9.79 11.89 32.93
C MET A 1 10.22 11.09 31.70
N ALA A 2 11.49 10.66 31.65
CA ALA A 2 12.10 10.01 30.49
C ALA A 2 12.76 8.66 30.86
N THR A 3 12.40 8.09 32.02
CA THR A 3 13.23 7.09 32.71
C THR A 3 12.56 5.72 32.85
N ILE A 4 11.35 5.52 32.32
CA ILE A 4 10.63 4.23 32.41
C ILE A 4 10.63 3.46 31.07
N ALA A 5 10.69 4.14 29.92
CA ALA A 5 10.67 3.48 28.61
C ALA A 5 11.97 2.73 28.26
N ALA A 6 13.10 3.08 28.88
CA ALA A 6 14.41 2.48 28.57
C ALA A 6 14.65 1.08 29.18
N LYS A 7 13.76 0.60 30.07
CA LYS A 7 14.01 -0.61 30.88
C LYS A 7 13.29 -1.89 30.40
N LEU A 8 12.60 -1.84 29.26
CA LEU A 8 11.83 -2.98 28.72
C LEU A 8 12.35 -3.53 27.38
N GLY A 9 13.53 -3.13 26.89
CA GLY A 9 14.20 -3.80 25.76
C GLY A 9 13.43 -3.82 24.42
N LEU A 10 12.35 -3.04 24.28
CA LEU A 10 11.42 -3.10 23.14
C LEU A 10 11.56 -1.95 22.14
N SER A 11 12.67 -1.21 22.18
CA SER A 11 13.01 -0.28 21.10
C SER A 11 14.17 -0.83 20.29
N GLN A 12 14.10 -2.08 19.83
CA GLN A 12 14.79 -2.37 18.59
C GLN A 12 14.11 -1.50 17.55
N LYS A 13 14.82 -0.48 17.06
CA LYS A 13 14.43 0.16 15.80
C LYS A 13 14.40 -0.97 14.78
N ILE A 14 13.21 -1.48 14.50
CA ILE A 14 13.03 -2.43 13.41
C ILE A 14 13.37 -1.63 12.17
N GLU A 15 14.55 -1.87 11.62
CA GLU A 15 14.89 -1.28 10.34
C GLU A 15 13.88 -1.81 9.31
N PRO A 16 13.29 -0.93 8.49
CA PRO A 16 12.39 -1.38 7.45
C PRO A 16 13.15 -2.35 6.53
N PRO A 17 12.52 -3.44 6.07
CA PRO A 17 13.17 -4.37 5.16
C PRO A 17 13.58 -3.65 3.87
N GLU A 18 14.67 -4.11 3.26
CA GLU A 18 15.06 -3.62 1.94
C GLU A 18 13.97 -3.92 0.91
N ILE A 19 13.72 -2.96 0.02
CA ILE A 19 12.74 -3.10 -1.07
C ILE A 19 13.45 -3.78 -2.23
N ASP A 20 13.04 -5.00 -2.55
CA ASP A 20 13.49 -5.68 -3.78
C ASP A 20 12.78 -5.14 -5.04
N ASP A 21 13.28 -5.52 -6.21
CA ASP A 21 12.77 -5.06 -7.50
C ASP A 21 11.28 -5.38 -7.71
N ARG A 22 10.80 -6.52 -7.18
CA ARG A 22 9.40 -6.95 -7.32
C ARG A 22 8.50 -6.11 -6.42
N CYS A 23 8.92 -5.82 -5.20
CA CYS A 23 8.24 -4.90 -4.29
C CYS A 23 8.19 -3.49 -4.88
N ALA A 24 9.31 -2.99 -5.42
CA ALA A 24 9.37 -1.69 -6.08
C ALA A 24 8.40 -1.60 -7.28
N GLN A 25 8.30 -2.67 -8.07
CA GLN A 25 7.33 -2.79 -9.15
C GLN A 25 5.89 -2.63 -8.64
N TRP A 26 5.47 -3.40 -7.64
CA TRP A 26 4.10 -3.31 -7.10
C TRP A 26 3.78 -1.95 -6.49
N LEU A 27 4.73 -1.36 -5.77
CA LEU A 27 4.60 0.01 -5.24
C LEU A 27 4.39 1.04 -6.35
N ASN A 28 5.11 0.91 -7.46
CA ASN A 28 4.95 1.81 -8.61
C ASN A 28 3.58 1.64 -9.28
N LEU A 29 3.13 0.40 -9.46
CA LEU A 29 1.80 0.11 -10.02
C LEU A 29 0.70 0.69 -9.13
N PHE A 30 0.78 0.45 -7.82
CA PHE A 30 -0.16 0.97 -6.84
C PHE A 30 -0.20 2.49 -6.80
N GLY A 31 0.97 3.13 -6.80
CA GLY A 31 1.09 4.58 -6.84
C GLY A 31 0.48 5.16 -8.12
N ALA A 32 0.69 4.51 -9.27
CA ALA A 32 0.10 4.92 -10.54
C ALA A 32 -1.43 4.75 -10.54
N ALA A 33 -1.95 3.61 -10.09
CA ALA A 33 -3.40 3.38 -9.97
C ALA A 33 -4.08 4.38 -9.02
N SER A 34 -3.38 4.77 -7.95
CA SER A 34 -3.92 5.65 -6.92
C SER A 34 -3.99 7.12 -7.31
N ARG A 35 -3.34 7.56 -8.40
CA ARG A 35 -3.39 8.98 -8.85
C ARG A 35 -4.78 9.43 -9.30
N GLY A 36 -5.54 8.53 -9.90
CA GLY A 36 -6.91 8.81 -10.38
C GLY A 36 -7.98 8.56 -9.32
N ARG A 37 -7.58 8.23 -8.09
CA ARG A 37 -8.50 7.71 -7.08
C ARG A 37 -9.50 8.78 -6.65
N PRO A 38 -10.82 8.49 -6.69
CA PRO A 38 -11.82 9.40 -6.17
C PRO A 38 -11.81 9.45 -4.64
N TYR A 39 -12.18 10.61 -4.08
CA TYR A 39 -12.29 10.84 -2.64
C TYR A 39 -13.74 11.15 -2.27
N THR A 40 -14.18 10.70 -1.11
CA THR A 40 -15.47 11.06 -0.52
C THR A 40 -15.29 11.43 0.95
N ASN A 41 -15.85 12.56 1.38
CA ASN A 41 -15.74 13.03 2.77
C ASN A 41 -14.30 13.03 3.32
N GLY A 42 -13.32 13.40 2.49
CA GLY A 42 -11.89 13.43 2.87
C GLY A 42 -11.23 12.05 2.94
N GLN A 43 -11.93 10.97 2.60
CA GLN A 43 -11.38 9.61 2.58
C GLN A 43 -11.21 9.11 1.15
N PRO A 44 -10.09 8.43 0.83
CA PRO A 44 -9.92 7.75 -0.45
C PRO A 44 -10.95 6.63 -0.60
N LEU A 45 -11.53 6.47 -1.79
CA LEU A 45 -12.31 5.29 -2.15
C LEU A 45 -11.39 4.12 -2.52
N ALA A 46 -11.97 2.91 -2.54
CA ALA A 46 -11.25 1.72 -3.00
C ALA A 46 -10.90 1.84 -4.50
N LEU A 47 -9.77 1.27 -4.89
CA LEU A 47 -9.36 1.20 -6.29
C LEU A 47 -10.30 0.28 -7.08
N PRO A 48 -10.82 0.73 -8.24
CA PRO A 48 -11.59 -0.14 -9.11
C PRO A 48 -10.72 -1.29 -9.67
N PRO A 49 -11.12 -2.56 -9.54
CA PRO A 49 -10.35 -3.70 -10.06
C PRO A 49 -10.01 -3.61 -11.55
N LEU A 50 -10.91 -3.05 -12.36
CA LEU A 50 -10.70 -2.89 -13.80
C LEU A 50 -9.58 -1.89 -14.12
N ASP A 51 -9.42 -0.84 -13.32
CA ASP A 51 -8.36 0.15 -13.52
C ASP A 51 -6.98 -0.46 -13.21
N VAL A 52 -6.92 -1.33 -12.20
CA VAL A 52 -5.70 -2.09 -11.86
C VAL A 52 -5.30 -3.02 -13.01
N LEU A 53 -6.26 -3.73 -13.59
CA LEU A 53 -6.02 -4.64 -14.71
C LEU A 53 -5.59 -3.89 -15.98
N ASP A 54 -6.28 -2.80 -16.34
CA ASP A 54 -5.90 -1.98 -17.51
C ASP A 54 -4.48 -1.43 -17.34
N LEU A 55 -4.15 -0.93 -16.15
CA LEU A 55 -2.84 -0.39 -15.87
C LEU A 55 -1.74 -1.46 -15.90
N ALA A 56 -1.98 -2.64 -15.29
CA ALA A 56 -1.04 -3.76 -15.34
C ALA A 56 -0.78 -4.20 -16.79
N TYR A 57 -1.83 -4.27 -17.61
CA TYR A 57 -1.72 -4.61 -19.03
C TYR A 57 -0.93 -3.55 -19.81
N ARG A 58 -1.25 -2.27 -19.63
CA ARG A 58 -0.59 -1.14 -20.34
C ARG A 58 0.88 -1.00 -19.97
N LEU A 59 1.23 -1.30 -18.72
CA LEU A 59 2.62 -1.29 -18.25
C LEU A 59 3.36 -2.59 -18.59
N SER A 60 2.70 -3.54 -19.27
CA SER A 60 3.25 -4.86 -19.60
C SER A 60 3.84 -5.56 -18.38
N PHE A 61 3.13 -5.50 -17.26
CA PHE A 61 3.59 -6.11 -16.01
C PHE A 61 3.73 -7.63 -16.20
N PRO A 62 4.82 -8.25 -15.74
CA PRO A 62 5.06 -9.68 -15.92
C PRO A 62 4.20 -10.58 -15.01
N ALA A 63 3.19 -10.01 -14.35
CA ALA A 63 2.34 -10.72 -13.40
C ALA A 63 1.04 -11.19 -14.06
N ARG A 64 0.45 -12.25 -13.50
CA ARG A 64 -0.88 -12.69 -13.93
C ARG A 64 -1.94 -11.66 -13.51
N PRO A 65 -3.02 -11.47 -14.28
CA PRO A 65 -4.11 -10.55 -13.91
C PRO A 65 -4.64 -10.77 -12.49
N GLU A 66 -4.80 -12.02 -12.07
CA GLU A 66 -5.30 -12.39 -10.74
C GLU A 66 -4.31 -11.99 -9.64
N GLU A 67 -3.02 -12.17 -9.88
CA GLU A 67 -1.96 -11.77 -8.96
C GLU A 67 -1.93 -10.24 -8.79
N ALA A 68 -2.09 -9.49 -9.88
CA ALA A 68 -2.15 -8.03 -9.81
C ALA A 68 -3.35 -7.55 -8.99
N LEU A 69 -4.51 -8.18 -9.15
CA LEU A 69 -5.71 -7.87 -8.37
C LEU A 69 -5.52 -8.17 -6.88
N GLU A 70 -4.97 -9.34 -6.56
CA GLU A 70 -4.73 -9.75 -5.17
C GLU A 70 -3.74 -8.80 -4.49
N VAL A 71 -2.57 -8.57 -5.08
CA VAL A 71 -1.52 -7.75 -4.46
C VAL A 71 -1.99 -6.31 -4.29
N ILE A 72 -2.53 -5.70 -5.35
CA ILE A 72 -2.97 -4.30 -5.30
C ILE A 72 -4.21 -4.14 -4.41
N GLY A 73 -5.12 -5.11 -4.39
CA GLY A 73 -6.28 -5.12 -3.51
C GLY A 73 -5.89 -5.15 -2.04
N GLU A 74 -4.94 -6.00 -1.66
CA GLU A 74 -4.46 -6.05 -0.26
C GLU A 74 -3.69 -4.77 0.13
N MET A 75 -2.86 -4.24 -0.76
CA MET A 75 -2.21 -2.94 -0.54
C MET A 75 -3.24 -1.82 -0.36
N ASP A 76 -4.35 -1.86 -1.09
CA ASP A 76 -5.42 -0.89 -0.97
C ASP A 76 -6.16 -1.01 0.37
N ASN A 77 -6.47 -2.23 0.79
CA ASN A 77 -7.10 -2.50 2.09
C ASN A 77 -6.26 -1.94 3.25
N GLU A 78 -4.95 -2.21 3.25
CA GLU A 78 -4.01 -1.73 4.26
C GLU A 78 -3.91 -0.20 4.26
N TRP A 79 -3.88 0.44 3.09
CA TRP A 79 -3.90 1.91 3.02
C TRP A 79 -5.20 2.48 3.59
N LEU A 80 -6.36 1.94 3.20
CA LEU A 80 -7.65 2.39 3.71
C LEU A 80 -7.76 2.20 5.22
N GLU A 81 -7.26 1.10 5.77
CA GLU A 81 -7.21 0.86 7.20
C GLU A 81 -6.31 1.88 7.91
N TRP A 82 -5.11 2.13 7.37
CA TRP A 82 -4.21 3.16 7.90
C TRP A 82 -4.86 4.54 7.89
N ALA A 83 -5.48 4.94 6.78
CA ALA A 83 -6.15 6.25 6.64
C ALA A 83 -7.29 6.42 7.66
N ARG A 84 -8.08 5.35 7.89
CA ARG A 84 -9.12 5.32 8.93
C ARG A 84 -8.55 5.46 10.33
N LYS A 85 -7.39 4.86 10.61
CA LYS A 85 -6.71 4.98 11.92
C LYS A 85 -6.19 6.40 12.17
N GLN A 86 -5.69 7.09 11.13
CA GLN A 86 -5.22 8.49 11.25
C GLN A 86 -6.37 9.50 11.45
N SER A 87 -7.59 9.13 11.08
CA SER A 87 -8.76 10.02 11.14
C SER A 87 -9.54 9.93 12.47
N LYS A 88 -9.08 9.09 13.42
CA LYS A 88 -9.64 8.91 14.76
C LYS A 88 -8.80 9.64 15.80
#